data_AF-A0A932Q5R5-F1
#
_entry.id   AF-A0A932Q5R5-F1
#
_cell.length_a   1.000
_cell.length_b   1.000
_cell.length_c   1.000
_cell.angle_alpha   90.00
_cell.angle_beta   90.00
_cell.angle_gamma   90.00
#
_symmetry.space_group_name_H-M   'P 1'
#
loop_
_entity.id
_entity.type
_entity.pdbx_description
1 polymer ?
#
loop_
_entity_poly.entity_id
_entity_poly.type
_entity_poly.pdbx_seq_one_letter_code
_entity_poly.pdbx_strand_id
1 'polypeptide(L)'
;MENKEWFLYVVDHHEGPFSADEVKKLIKKGQAKNSSYVWKDGLEDWMLMADVTELGPGGSKSDGHGAFSFLTKFSGLLKRKPKPGSGNEPHVPGAAAAALAAGDGASISTGPDISDVSASDSVWCLNSNKEFSGPFSLKNIVRKVNDGNVAVEDGVWKEGWSSFVRIANIPGFMEGVKPDVLAGKTEKKKKKKVSASAKGAAAAMGMGSGGAAVAGYSWYKSRKVKFLLLVAVPATIYQAVVMGFADPLLEKIPGSKEKIKALDLKPLPVNKLARYIFMAQDMAMPLIYSGVAKLPEPIQAYFSMLQLPEGVELLPNDVENLREVSSSDLKGGVRVASALPPGDEMNPGFYIASNAPSGTNFTVALRGKEGTLLNATGYEKTFSVEITKHLGSAPRFTSEGGKPLPKGEYILLIYESDKQTDQAAMKALAESPKRAAPMQIPTGKSAFVVDTFFLGGKKDATYLAKLKDYQTRVRARAGTEALELKELALLLEEVANKSYTKFTTYSPMPPGPQRKTLWAKYHADYAKISGQIKATLSKLTPEARKELALPQLYAQTEKTYELTERLHQAENDVIEKGGAANGIAGMGGEVATAISDLKTAIFKVIK
;
A
#
# COMPACT_ATOMS: atom_id res chain seq x y z
N MET A 1 35.66 -20.46 32.06
CA MET A 1 34.39 -21.00 31.57
C MET A 1 34.06 -20.21 30.32
N GLU A 2 33.97 -20.86 29.15
CA GLU A 2 33.54 -20.17 27.94
C GLU A 2 32.06 -19.80 28.09
N ASN A 3 31.71 -18.52 27.88
CA ASN A 3 30.32 -18.08 27.92
C ASN A 3 29.57 -18.70 26.73
N LYS A 4 28.67 -19.63 27.03
CA LYS A 4 27.77 -20.24 26.05
C LYS A 4 26.50 -19.41 26.00
N GLU A 5 26.40 -18.55 25.00
CA GLU A 5 25.32 -17.56 24.87
C GLU A 5 24.65 -17.56 23.49
N TRP A 6 25.16 -18.37 22.55
CA TRP A 6 24.68 -18.40 21.17
C TRP A 6 23.73 -19.55 20.90
N PHE A 7 22.65 -19.28 20.18
CA PHE A 7 21.69 -20.25 19.66
C PHE A 7 21.71 -20.22 18.13
N LEU A 8 21.70 -21.38 17.49
CA LEU A 8 21.64 -21.55 16.03
C LEU A 8 20.30 -22.12 15.62
N TYR A 9 19.69 -21.59 14.56
CA TYR A 9 18.51 -22.18 13.95
C TYR A 9 18.93 -23.18 12.88
N VAL A 10 18.70 -24.47 13.13
CA VAL A 10 19.09 -25.58 12.24
C VAL A 10 17.83 -26.37 11.86
N VAL A 11 17.47 -26.31 10.57
CA VAL A 11 16.32 -27.00 9.96
C VAL A 11 14.97 -26.59 10.57
N ASP A 12 14.61 -27.08 11.76
CA ASP A 12 13.29 -26.87 12.39
C ASP A 12 13.34 -26.59 13.90
N HIS A 13 14.53 -26.52 14.50
CA HIS A 13 14.69 -26.19 15.92
C HIS A 13 15.93 -25.32 16.15
N HIS A 14 15.96 -24.64 17.30
CA HIS A 14 17.15 -23.95 17.75
C HIS A 14 18.04 -24.88 18.58
N GLU A 15 19.33 -24.89 18.30
CA GLU A 15 20.35 -25.61 19.04
C GLU A 15 21.23 -24.63 19.81
N GLY A 16 21.60 -24.97 21.04
CA GLY A 16 22.43 -24.14 21.92
C GLY A 16 22.18 -24.44 23.40
N PRO A 17 22.82 -23.69 24.33
CA PRO A 17 23.72 -22.59 24.06
C PRO A 17 25.13 -23.06 23.65
N PHE A 18 25.73 -22.37 22.68
CA PHE A 18 27.09 -22.59 22.18
C PHE A 18 28.00 -21.41 22.53
N SER A 19 29.31 -21.67 22.64
CA SER A 19 30.32 -20.59 22.61
C SER A 19 30.56 -20.13 21.17
N ALA A 20 31.04 -18.89 20.97
CA ALA A 20 31.34 -18.37 19.64
C ALA A 20 32.32 -19.27 18.85
N ASP A 21 33.24 -19.92 19.55
CA ASP A 21 34.19 -20.86 18.95
C ASP A 21 33.57 -22.22 18.59
N GLU A 22 32.57 -22.68 19.35
CA GLU A 22 31.76 -23.85 19.01
C GLU A 22 30.96 -23.60 17.73
N VAL A 23 30.33 -22.42 17.60
CA VAL A 23 29.64 -22.02 16.37
C VAL A 23 30.59 -22.02 15.17
N LYS A 24 31.79 -21.44 15.31
CA LYS A 24 32.82 -21.47 14.25
C LYS A 24 33.26 -22.89 13.89
N LYS A 25 33.31 -23.82 14.86
CA LYS A 25 33.60 -25.24 14.61
C LYS A 25 32.45 -25.94 13.88
N LEU A 26 31.19 -25.62 14.19
CA LEU A 26 30.00 -26.16 13.50
C LEU A 26 29.96 -25.73 12.03
N ILE A 27 30.34 -24.48 11.72
CA ILE A 27 30.49 -23.98 10.35
C ILE A 27 31.59 -24.76 9.61
N LYS A 28 32.77 -24.91 10.24
CA LYS A 28 33.90 -25.66 9.64
C LYS A 28 33.55 -27.13 9.37
N LYS A 29 32.69 -27.73 10.20
CA LYS A 29 32.18 -29.09 10.03
C LYS A 29 31.05 -29.20 8.99
N GLY A 30 30.55 -28.08 8.46
CA GLY A 30 29.42 -28.03 7.53
C GLY A 30 28.06 -28.34 8.17
N GLN A 31 27.99 -28.37 9.50
CA GLN A 31 26.76 -28.61 10.26
C GLN A 31 25.90 -27.34 10.37
N ALA A 32 26.51 -26.16 10.21
CA ALA A 32 25.85 -24.88 10.06
C ALA A 32 26.32 -24.19 8.78
N LYS A 33 25.43 -23.48 8.09
CA LYS A 33 25.77 -22.68 6.91
C LYS A 33 25.94 -21.22 7.32
N ASN A 34 26.70 -20.43 6.54
CA ASN A 34 26.76 -18.97 6.75
C ASN A 34 25.40 -18.28 6.57
N SER A 35 24.44 -18.96 5.92
CA SER A 35 23.05 -18.54 5.76
C SER A 35 22.14 -18.98 6.91
N SER A 36 22.66 -19.67 7.93
CA SER A 36 21.88 -20.04 9.12
C SER A 36 21.65 -18.82 10.00
N TYR A 37 20.52 -18.78 10.70
CA TYR A 37 20.20 -17.73 11.65
C TYR A 37 20.83 -18.04 13.02
N VAL A 38 21.29 -17.00 13.69
CA VAL A 38 21.87 -17.04 15.03
C VAL A 38 21.17 -16.01 15.93
N TRP A 39 21.09 -16.34 17.21
CA TRP A 39 20.57 -15.44 18.23
C TRP A 39 21.42 -15.54 19.50
N LYS A 40 21.54 -14.44 20.23
CA LYS A 40 22.11 -14.38 21.59
C LYS A 40 21.32 -13.40 22.42
N ASP A 41 21.41 -13.54 23.74
CA ASP A 41 20.78 -12.59 24.66
C ASP A 41 21.32 -11.18 24.41
N GLY A 42 20.41 -10.22 24.24
CA GLY A 42 20.70 -8.85 23.80
C GLY A 42 20.51 -8.56 22.30
N LEU A 43 20.21 -9.56 21.46
CA LEU A 43 19.75 -9.33 20.08
C LEU A 43 18.22 -9.23 20.01
N GLU A 44 17.70 -8.26 19.24
CA GLU A 44 16.26 -8.00 19.11
C GLU A 44 15.52 -9.13 18.38
N ASP A 45 16.19 -9.79 17.42
CA ASP A 45 15.65 -10.92 16.67
C ASP A 45 16.78 -11.83 16.16
N TRP A 46 16.41 -12.97 15.57
CA TRP A 46 17.32 -13.87 14.86
C TRP A 46 18.01 -13.13 13.72
N MET A 47 19.35 -13.12 13.74
CA MET A 47 20.16 -12.49 12.70
C MET A 47 20.84 -13.53 11.82
N LEU A 48 21.04 -13.23 10.55
CA LEU A 48 21.87 -14.07 9.68
C LEU A 48 23.30 -14.12 10.24
N MET A 49 23.88 -15.32 10.31
CA MET A 49 25.22 -15.54 10.84
C MET A 49 26.30 -14.73 10.10
N ALA A 50 26.09 -14.45 8.81
CA ALA A 50 26.95 -13.57 8.01
C ALA A 50 26.97 -12.11 8.48
N ASP A 51 25.89 -11.64 9.12
CA ASP A 51 25.74 -10.24 9.56
C ASP A 51 26.27 -10.02 10.99
N VAL A 52 26.54 -11.11 11.72
CA VAL A 52 27.08 -11.06 13.08
C VAL A 52 28.61 -11.00 13.05
N THR A 53 29.13 -9.80 13.30
CA THR A 53 30.57 -9.47 13.23
C THR A 53 31.45 -10.35 14.12
N GLU A 54 30.93 -10.88 15.23
CA GLU A 54 31.66 -11.72 16.19
C GLU A 54 31.89 -13.17 15.71
N LEU A 55 31.00 -13.69 14.85
CA LEU A 55 31.00 -15.07 14.35
C LEU A 55 31.58 -15.21 12.95
N GLY A 56 31.62 -14.12 12.18
CA GLY A 56 32.21 -14.08 10.84
C GLY A 56 33.69 -14.49 10.82
N PRO A 57 34.19 -15.03 9.69
CA PRO A 57 35.58 -15.40 9.55
C PRO A 57 36.46 -14.16 9.66
N GLY A 58 37.17 -14.05 10.79
CA GLY A 58 38.23 -13.09 11.13
C GLY A 58 38.42 -11.90 10.20
N GLY A 59 38.02 -10.71 10.66
CA GLY A 59 38.56 -9.40 10.31
C GLY A 59 39.30 -9.27 8.97
N SER A 60 38.57 -9.33 7.86
CA SER A 60 38.87 -8.42 6.77
C SER A 60 38.01 -7.18 7.00
N LYS A 61 38.62 -6.00 6.85
CA LYS A 61 37.87 -4.75 6.67
C LYS A 61 36.72 -5.05 5.70
N SER A 62 35.51 -4.65 6.08
CA SER A 62 34.36 -4.64 5.21
C SER A 62 34.65 -3.67 4.07
N ASP A 63 35.31 -4.13 3.02
CA ASP A 63 35.15 -3.55 1.71
C ASP A 63 33.71 -3.90 1.33
N GLY A 64 32.84 -2.90 1.36
CA GLY A 64 31.43 -3.04 1.03
C GLY A 64 31.28 -3.66 -0.35
N HIS A 65 31.03 -4.97 -0.40
CA HIS A 65 30.60 -5.66 -1.60
C HIS A 65 29.10 -5.40 -1.81
N GLY A 66 28.74 -4.14 -2.07
CA GLY A 66 27.48 -3.81 -2.68
C GLY A 66 27.40 -4.42 -4.08
N ALA A 67 26.20 -4.46 -4.66
CA ALA A 67 25.91 -4.94 -6.02
C ALA A 67 26.69 -4.24 -7.16
N PHE A 68 27.58 -3.31 -6.79
CA PHE A 68 28.33 -2.38 -7.62
C PHE A 68 29.85 -2.59 -7.59
N SER A 69 30.38 -3.64 -6.93
CA SER A 69 31.82 -3.94 -6.95
C SER A 69 32.43 -4.19 -8.36
N PHE A 70 31.57 -4.33 -9.37
CA PHE A 70 31.96 -4.33 -10.78
C PHE A 70 32.43 -2.94 -11.28
N LEU A 71 31.79 -1.85 -10.84
CA LEU A 71 32.09 -0.48 -11.30
C LEU A 71 33.50 -0.03 -10.92
N THR A 72 33.94 -0.36 -9.71
CA THR A 72 35.30 -0.05 -9.24
C THR A 72 36.37 -0.77 -10.06
N LYS A 73 36.14 -2.02 -10.47
CA LYS A 73 37.05 -2.77 -11.37
C LYS A 73 37.10 -2.19 -12.78
N PHE A 74 35.99 -1.65 -13.28
CA PHE A 74 35.91 -1.11 -14.64
C PHE A 74 36.66 0.23 -14.79
N SER A 75 36.61 1.08 -13.77
CA SER A 75 37.40 2.33 -13.71
C SER A 75 38.93 2.09 -13.82
N GLY A 76 39.40 0.94 -13.32
CA GLY A 76 40.79 0.51 -13.45
C GLY A 76 41.14 -0.02 -14.84
N LEU A 77 40.18 -0.61 -15.55
CA LEU A 77 40.37 -1.17 -16.90
C LEU A 77 40.53 -0.09 -17.97
N LEU A 78 39.89 1.07 -17.77
CA LEU A 78 39.88 2.20 -18.71
C LEU A 78 41.06 3.17 -18.51
N LYS A 79 41.77 3.13 -17.38
CA LYS A 79 42.97 3.95 -17.09
C LYS A 79 44.28 3.40 -17.68
N ARG A 80 44.24 2.52 -18.68
CA ARG A 80 45.46 2.11 -19.40
C ARG A 80 45.95 3.24 -20.31
N LYS A 81 47.00 3.94 -19.86
CA LYS A 81 47.76 4.91 -20.68
C LYS A 81 48.17 4.27 -22.01
N PRO A 82 48.04 4.98 -23.16
CA PRO A 82 48.55 4.49 -24.43
C PRO A 82 50.07 4.41 -24.38
N LYS A 83 50.61 3.24 -24.70
CA LYS A 83 52.04 3.03 -24.93
C LYS A 83 52.39 3.65 -26.29
N PRO A 84 53.39 4.55 -26.39
CA PRO A 84 53.73 5.16 -27.67
C PRO A 84 54.52 4.18 -28.54
N GLY A 85 54.10 4.04 -29.81
CA GLY A 85 54.94 3.67 -30.95
C GLY A 85 55.17 2.18 -31.23
N SER A 86 54.59 1.70 -32.33
CA SER A 86 55.29 0.91 -33.37
C SER A 86 54.29 0.62 -34.49
N GLY A 87 54.53 1.19 -35.68
CA GLY A 87 53.72 0.97 -36.87
C GLY A 87 53.95 -0.40 -37.51
N ASN A 88 52.88 -0.95 -38.10
CA ASN A 88 52.85 -1.55 -39.44
C ASN A 88 51.40 -2.03 -39.73
N GLU A 89 50.84 -1.56 -40.84
CA GLU A 89 49.67 -2.13 -41.53
C GLU A 89 50.15 -3.07 -42.68
N PRO A 90 49.28 -3.79 -43.42
CA PRO A 90 48.61 -5.01 -42.97
C PRO A 90 48.73 -6.16 -44.00
N HIS A 91 48.34 -7.38 -43.61
CA HIS A 91 48.12 -8.48 -44.55
C HIS A 91 46.74 -9.11 -44.32
N VAL A 92 45.95 -9.16 -45.39
CA VAL A 92 44.68 -9.90 -45.57
C VAL A 92 45.05 -11.26 -46.19
N PRO A 93 44.39 -12.40 -45.86
CA PRO A 93 43.13 -12.86 -46.50
C PRO A 93 42.17 -13.54 -45.49
N GLY A 94 40.91 -13.88 -45.75
CA GLY A 94 40.07 -13.99 -46.93
C GLY A 94 38.71 -14.56 -46.46
N ALA A 95 37.67 -14.32 -47.25
CA ALA A 95 36.26 -14.57 -46.92
C ALA A 95 35.80 -16.03 -46.99
N ALA A 96 34.74 -16.37 -46.23
CA ALA A 96 33.75 -17.36 -46.62
C ALA A 96 32.37 -16.99 -46.01
N ALA A 97 31.33 -17.11 -46.83
CA ALA A 97 29.99 -16.60 -46.60
C ALA A 97 28.96 -17.73 -46.40
N ALA A 98 27.82 -17.33 -45.80
CA ALA A 98 26.45 -17.81 -45.98
C ALA A 98 26.01 -19.17 -45.39
N ALA A 99 24.98 -19.15 -44.53
CA ALA A 99 23.62 -19.62 -44.88
C ALA A 99 22.61 -19.33 -43.74
N LEU A 100 21.49 -18.68 -44.11
CA LEU A 100 20.23 -18.58 -43.38
C LEU A 100 19.35 -19.80 -43.73
N ALA A 101 18.64 -20.38 -42.76
CA ALA A 101 17.33 -21.01 -42.99
C ALA A 101 16.53 -21.15 -41.68
N ALA A 102 15.23 -20.91 -41.80
CA ALA A 102 14.23 -20.79 -40.75
C ALA A 102 13.69 -22.13 -40.23
N GLY A 103 12.98 -22.07 -39.11
CA GLY A 103 12.16 -23.17 -38.58
C GLY A 103 11.38 -22.77 -37.35
N ASP A 104 10.24 -22.11 -37.55
CA ASP A 104 9.22 -21.84 -36.54
C ASP A 104 8.72 -23.14 -35.89
N GLY A 105 8.90 -23.25 -34.59
CA GLY A 105 8.26 -24.25 -33.73
C GLY A 105 7.72 -23.55 -32.50
N ALA A 106 6.39 -23.55 -32.33
CA ALA A 106 5.72 -23.01 -31.16
C ALA A 106 6.27 -23.70 -29.89
N SER A 107 7.12 -22.99 -29.15
CA SER A 107 7.65 -23.42 -27.86
C SER A 107 6.50 -23.45 -26.86
N ILE A 108 5.96 -24.64 -26.60
CA ILE A 108 5.20 -24.90 -25.37
C ILE A 108 6.15 -24.58 -24.22
N SER A 109 5.83 -23.55 -23.46
CA SER A 109 6.53 -23.17 -22.23
C SER A 109 6.64 -24.40 -21.33
N THR A 110 7.79 -25.06 -21.33
CA THR A 110 8.11 -26.12 -20.38
C THR A 110 8.11 -25.47 -19.01
N GLY A 111 7.20 -25.92 -18.13
CA GLY A 111 7.19 -25.50 -16.74
C GLY A 111 8.54 -25.77 -16.08
N PRO A 112 8.84 -25.10 -14.95
CA PRO A 112 10.08 -25.34 -14.21
C PRO A 112 10.25 -26.83 -13.88
N ASP A 113 11.47 -27.34 -14.08
CA ASP A 113 11.82 -28.71 -13.71
C ASP A 113 11.74 -28.88 -12.19
N ILE A 114 11.15 -29.99 -11.75
CA ILE A 114 10.95 -30.34 -10.34
C ILE A 114 11.62 -31.68 -9.97
N SER A 115 12.48 -32.19 -10.85
CA SER A 115 13.23 -33.44 -10.64
C SER A 115 14.17 -33.41 -9.42
N ASP A 116 14.45 -32.23 -8.88
CA ASP A 116 15.30 -31.97 -7.71
C ASP A 116 14.59 -32.17 -6.36
N VAL A 117 13.26 -32.34 -6.34
CA VAL A 117 12.46 -32.38 -5.10
C VAL A 117 11.92 -33.79 -4.84
N SER A 118 12.23 -34.37 -3.68
CA SER A 118 11.63 -35.64 -3.28
C SER A 118 10.11 -35.49 -3.07
N ALA A 119 9.34 -36.49 -3.49
CA ALA A 119 7.88 -36.49 -3.36
C ALA A 119 7.38 -36.42 -1.89
N SER A 120 8.26 -36.67 -0.92
CA SER A 120 8.00 -36.54 0.52
C SER A 120 8.16 -35.13 1.08
N ASP A 121 8.91 -34.27 0.40
CA ASP A 121 9.41 -33.05 1.03
C ASP A 121 8.33 -31.98 1.02
N SER A 122 8.05 -31.43 2.21
CA SER A 122 7.06 -30.36 2.39
C SER A 122 7.71 -29.02 2.07
N VAL A 123 7.81 -28.70 0.77
CA VAL A 123 8.45 -27.46 0.28
C VAL A 123 7.51 -26.58 -0.55
N TRP A 124 6.27 -27.02 -0.79
CA TRP A 124 5.34 -26.34 -1.70
C TRP A 124 4.30 -25.51 -0.95
N CYS A 125 4.19 -24.22 -1.28
CA CYS A 125 3.07 -23.37 -0.86
C CYS A 125 1.98 -23.38 -1.93
N LEU A 126 0.73 -23.52 -1.51
CA LEU A 126 -0.45 -23.54 -2.36
C LEU A 126 -1.25 -22.24 -2.22
N ASN A 127 -1.62 -21.64 -3.35
CA ASN A 127 -2.56 -20.53 -3.43
C ASN A 127 -3.85 -21.01 -4.10
N SER A 128 -4.87 -21.28 -3.29
CA SER A 128 -6.20 -21.70 -3.73
C SER A 128 -7.23 -20.70 -3.22
N ASN A 129 -8.11 -20.21 -4.10
CA ASN A 129 -9.11 -19.19 -3.75
C ASN A 129 -8.56 -17.91 -3.08
N LYS A 130 -7.33 -17.51 -3.43
CA LYS A 130 -6.61 -16.36 -2.83
C LYS A 130 -6.20 -16.57 -1.37
N GLU A 131 -6.29 -17.79 -0.84
CA GLU A 131 -5.73 -18.17 0.45
C GLU A 131 -4.43 -18.94 0.25
N PHE A 132 -3.40 -18.53 0.99
CA PHE A 132 -2.10 -19.17 1.00
C PHE A 132 -2.03 -20.22 2.10
N SER A 133 -1.66 -21.45 1.75
CA SER A 133 -1.51 -22.54 2.71
C SER A 133 -0.27 -23.39 2.40
N GLY A 134 0.33 -24.00 3.41
CA GLY A 134 1.54 -24.82 3.28
C GLY A 134 2.49 -24.67 4.48
N PRO A 135 3.68 -25.27 4.41
CA PRO A 135 4.21 -26.03 3.27
C PRO A 135 3.57 -27.43 3.14
N PHE A 136 3.42 -27.91 1.91
CA PHE A 136 2.89 -29.24 1.59
C PHE A 136 3.90 -30.05 0.77
N SER A 137 3.81 -31.38 0.88
CA SER A 137 4.49 -32.28 -0.04
C SER A 137 3.74 -32.43 -1.36
N LEU A 138 4.44 -32.86 -2.41
CA LEU A 138 3.85 -33.15 -3.71
C LEU A 138 2.66 -34.12 -3.58
N LYS A 139 2.82 -35.19 -2.79
CA LYS A 139 1.74 -36.16 -2.51
C LYS A 139 0.50 -35.52 -1.86
N ASN A 140 0.70 -34.56 -0.95
CA ASN A 140 -0.42 -33.90 -0.27
C ASN A 140 -1.21 -32.99 -1.21
N ILE A 141 -0.53 -32.26 -2.11
CA ILE A 141 -1.19 -31.42 -3.11
C ILE A 141 -1.94 -32.29 -4.12
N VAL A 142 -1.31 -33.34 -4.66
CA VAL A 142 -1.96 -34.30 -5.58
C VAL A 142 -3.20 -34.92 -4.94
N ARG A 143 -3.14 -35.30 -3.66
CA ARG A 143 -4.30 -35.82 -2.92
C ARG A 143 -5.41 -34.77 -2.82
N LYS A 144 -5.09 -33.53 -2.47
CA LYS A 144 -6.07 -32.44 -2.38
C LYS A 144 -6.74 -32.12 -3.72
N VAL A 145 -5.99 -32.21 -4.83
CA VAL A 145 -6.52 -32.09 -6.19
C VAL A 145 -7.47 -33.24 -6.51
N ASN A 146 -7.05 -34.48 -6.21
CA ASN A 146 -7.88 -35.68 -6.41
C ASN A 146 -9.16 -35.69 -5.55
N ASP A 147 -9.11 -35.08 -4.37
CA ASP A 147 -10.26 -34.94 -3.47
C ASP A 147 -11.21 -33.79 -3.89
N GLY A 148 -10.81 -32.96 -4.86
CA GLY A 148 -11.58 -31.80 -5.34
C GLY A 148 -11.52 -30.59 -4.40
N ASN A 149 -10.57 -30.56 -3.47
CA ASN A 149 -10.36 -29.43 -2.56
C ASN A 149 -9.49 -28.32 -3.18
N VAL A 150 -8.77 -28.63 -4.25
CA VAL A 150 -7.83 -27.76 -4.95
C VAL A 150 -8.02 -27.97 -6.44
N ALA A 151 -8.09 -26.89 -7.22
CA ALA A 151 -8.25 -26.95 -8.66
C ALA A 151 -6.87 -27.13 -9.33
N VAL A 152 -6.80 -27.75 -10.51
CA VAL A 152 -5.51 -27.87 -11.25
C VAL A 152 -5.02 -26.51 -11.78
N GLU A 153 -5.91 -25.53 -11.80
CA GLU A 153 -5.67 -24.13 -12.15
C GLU A 153 -5.10 -23.32 -10.98
N ASP A 154 -5.15 -23.84 -9.75
CA ASP A 154 -4.57 -23.19 -8.58
C ASP A 154 -3.05 -23.10 -8.70
N GLY A 155 -2.47 -22.08 -8.06
CA GLY A 155 -1.05 -21.79 -8.12
C GLY A 155 -0.27 -22.52 -7.02
N VAL A 156 0.90 -23.05 -7.36
CA VAL A 156 1.90 -23.53 -6.40
C VAL A 156 3.21 -22.74 -6.53
N TRP A 157 3.91 -22.59 -5.41
CA TRP A 157 5.19 -21.89 -5.33
C TRP A 157 6.16 -22.67 -4.44
N LYS A 158 7.45 -22.67 -4.80
CA LYS A 158 8.55 -23.12 -3.94
C LYS A 158 9.62 -22.03 -3.84
N GLU A 159 10.44 -22.09 -2.79
CA GLU A 159 11.57 -21.18 -2.62
C GLU A 159 12.48 -21.22 -3.86
N GLY A 160 12.89 -20.03 -4.33
CA GLY A 160 13.68 -19.86 -5.55
C GLY A 160 12.84 -19.61 -6.82
N TRP A 161 11.50 -19.66 -6.76
CA TRP A 161 10.64 -19.27 -7.89
C TRP A 161 10.22 -17.80 -7.81
N SER A 162 10.11 -17.14 -8.96
CA SER A 162 9.72 -15.72 -9.03
C SER A 162 8.22 -15.47 -8.91
N SER A 163 7.38 -16.48 -9.12
CA SER A 163 5.92 -16.39 -9.06
C SER A 163 5.26 -17.76 -8.90
N PHE A 164 3.97 -17.77 -8.56
CA PHE A 164 3.16 -18.99 -8.53
C PHE A 164 3.01 -19.57 -9.94
N VAL A 165 3.22 -20.88 -10.07
CA VAL A 165 3.01 -21.62 -11.32
C VAL A 165 1.79 -22.50 -11.14
N ARG A 166 0.92 -22.58 -12.15
CA ARG A 166 -0.28 -23.42 -12.08
C ARG A 166 0.11 -24.88 -11.92
N ILE A 167 -0.63 -25.63 -11.09
CA ILE A 167 -0.42 -27.07 -10.90
C ILE A 167 -0.44 -27.80 -12.25
N ALA A 168 -1.36 -27.43 -13.14
CA ALA A 168 -1.47 -27.99 -14.49
C ALA A 168 -0.21 -27.85 -15.37
N ASN A 169 0.67 -26.89 -15.06
CA ASN A 169 1.87 -26.61 -15.86
C ASN A 169 3.12 -27.37 -15.37
N ILE A 170 3.00 -28.17 -14.31
CA ILE A 170 4.13 -28.87 -13.70
C ILE A 170 3.90 -30.39 -13.87
N PRO A 171 4.63 -31.07 -14.78
CA PRO A 171 4.37 -32.47 -15.11
C PRO A 171 4.32 -33.43 -13.93
N GLY A 172 5.21 -33.28 -12.93
CA GLY A 172 5.24 -34.19 -11.79
C GLY A 172 4.04 -34.09 -10.85
N PHE A 173 3.25 -33.00 -10.86
CA PHE A 173 1.95 -33.01 -10.18
C PHE A 173 0.91 -33.80 -10.97
N MET A 174 0.96 -33.73 -12.30
CA MET A 174 -0.03 -34.34 -13.19
C MET A 174 0.09 -35.86 -13.24
N GLU A 175 1.28 -36.42 -13.03
CA GLU A 175 1.50 -37.88 -12.97
C GLU A 175 0.67 -38.58 -11.89
N GLY A 176 0.28 -37.88 -10.82
CA GLY A 176 -0.52 -38.43 -9.73
C GLY A 176 -2.01 -38.05 -9.74
N VAL A 177 -2.46 -37.19 -10.66
CA VAL A 177 -3.86 -36.74 -10.74
C VAL A 177 -4.69 -37.76 -11.51
N LYS A 178 -5.84 -38.16 -10.94
CA LYS A 178 -6.74 -39.15 -11.55
C LYS A 178 -7.29 -38.61 -12.89
N PRO A 179 -7.38 -39.45 -13.95
CA PRO A 179 -7.90 -39.04 -15.26
C PRO A 179 -9.30 -38.39 -15.19
N ASP A 180 -10.16 -38.85 -14.27
CA ASP A 180 -11.52 -38.33 -14.10
C ASP A 180 -11.55 -36.86 -13.65
N VAL A 181 -10.55 -36.43 -12.86
CA VAL A 181 -10.38 -35.05 -12.40
C VAL A 181 -9.89 -34.17 -13.55
N LEU A 182 -8.98 -34.68 -14.38
CA LEU A 182 -8.49 -34.00 -15.59
C LEU A 182 -9.58 -33.80 -16.64
N ALA A 183 -10.52 -34.75 -16.73
CA ALA A 183 -11.66 -34.66 -17.65
C ALA A 183 -12.76 -33.68 -17.19
N GLY A 184 -12.57 -32.97 -16.07
CA GLY A 184 -13.57 -32.07 -15.50
C GLY A 184 -14.85 -32.79 -15.01
N LYS A 185 -14.81 -34.12 -14.89
CA LYS A 185 -15.94 -34.96 -14.45
C LYS A 185 -15.89 -35.16 -12.93
N THR A 186 -15.85 -34.09 -12.16
CA THR A 186 -16.12 -34.21 -10.73
C THR A 186 -17.59 -34.55 -10.54
N GLU A 187 -17.91 -35.80 -10.21
CA GLU A 187 -19.23 -36.18 -9.70
C GLU A 187 -19.60 -35.19 -8.58
N LYS A 188 -20.66 -34.40 -8.80
CA LYS A 188 -21.25 -33.57 -7.75
C LYS A 188 -21.66 -34.51 -6.61
N LYS A 189 -20.79 -34.70 -5.60
CA LYS A 189 -21.16 -35.32 -4.33
C LYS A 189 -22.37 -34.56 -3.81
N LYS A 190 -23.55 -35.17 -3.94
CA LYS A 190 -24.80 -34.70 -3.34
C LYS A 190 -24.49 -34.43 -1.86
N LYS A 191 -24.40 -33.16 -1.47
CA LYS A 191 -24.38 -32.73 -0.07
C LYS A 191 -25.60 -33.36 0.60
N LYS A 192 -25.38 -34.43 1.37
CA LYS A 192 -26.40 -35.12 2.14
C LYS A 192 -26.90 -34.11 3.17
N LYS A 193 -28.11 -33.60 2.92
CA LYS A 193 -28.81 -32.61 3.74
C LYS A 193 -29.10 -33.25 5.10
N VAL A 194 -28.27 -32.99 6.10
CA VAL A 194 -28.58 -33.32 7.50
C VAL A 194 -29.56 -32.26 7.98
N SER A 195 -30.84 -32.48 7.71
CA SER A 195 -31.95 -31.71 8.30
C SER A 195 -33.08 -32.67 8.66
N ALA A 196 -32.92 -33.40 9.77
CA ALA A 196 -34.00 -34.12 10.43
C ALA A 196 -33.59 -34.55 11.85
N SER A 197 -33.50 -33.62 12.79
CA SER A 197 -33.69 -33.90 14.23
C SER A 197 -33.78 -32.59 15.04
N ALA A 198 -34.77 -31.75 14.72
CA ALA A 198 -35.13 -30.60 15.56
C ALA A 198 -36.63 -30.27 15.46
N LYS A 199 -37.46 -31.24 15.08
CA LYS A 199 -38.92 -31.10 14.99
C LYS A 199 -39.69 -31.86 16.08
N GLY A 200 -39.00 -32.60 16.95
CA GLY A 200 -39.63 -33.33 18.06
C GLY A 200 -39.84 -32.51 19.35
N ALA A 201 -39.07 -31.44 19.57
CA ALA A 201 -39.09 -30.72 20.86
C ALA A 201 -40.09 -29.55 20.93
N ALA A 202 -40.54 -29.02 19.78
CA ALA A 202 -41.43 -27.86 19.73
C ALA A 202 -42.93 -28.22 19.90
N ALA A 203 -43.32 -29.46 19.63
CA ALA A 203 -44.72 -29.90 19.76
C ALA A 203 -45.15 -30.20 21.20
N ALA A 204 -44.20 -30.31 22.15
CA ALA A 204 -44.48 -30.60 23.56
C ALA A 204 -44.79 -29.33 24.40
N MET A 205 -44.68 -28.12 23.85
CA MET A 205 -44.87 -26.86 24.59
C MET A 205 -46.08 -26.00 24.15
N GLY A 206 -47.04 -26.57 23.41
CA GLY A 206 -48.37 -25.95 23.27
C GLY A 206 -48.42 -24.56 22.61
N MET A 207 -47.44 -24.19 21.77
CA MET A 207 -47.52 -22.96 20.99
C MET A 207 -48.07 -23.24 19.59
N GLY A 208 -49.37 -22.98 19.44
CA GLY A 208 -50.10 -23.07 18.19
C GLY A 208 -49.56 -22.11 17.12
N SER A 209 -49.63 -22.59 15.88
CA SER A 209 -49.29 -21.90 14.66
C SER A 209 -50.21 -20.69 14.40
N GLY A 210 -49.65 -19.49 14.43
CA GLY A 210 -50.26 -18.26 13.92
C GLY A 210 -49.18 -17.22 13.64
N GLY A 211 -49.04 -16.81 12.38
CA GLY A 211 -47.94 -15.96 11.89
C GLY A 211 -47.77 -14.63 12.63
N ALA A 212 -46.54 -14.38 13.08
CA ALA A 212 -46.14 -13.23 13.90
C ALA A 212 -45.78 -11.96 13.10
N ALA A 213 -46.20 -11.81 11.84
CA ALA A 213 -45.84 -10.64 11.01
C ALA A 213 -46.93 -9.56 10.89
N VAL A 214 -48.14 -9.76 11.44
CA VAL A 214 -49.23 -8.76 11.34
C VAL A 214 -49.85 -8.37 12.69
N ALA A 215 -49.44 -9.00 13.81
CA ALA A 215 -49.95 -8.68 15.14
C ALA A 215 -49.19 -7.55 15.88
N GLY A 216 -48.35 -6.77 15.19
CA GLY A 216 -47.47 -5.77 15.82
C GLY A 216 -48.06 -4.37 16.06
N TYR A 217 -49.22 -4.02 15.50
CA TYR A 217 -49.65 -2.60 15.40
C TYR A 217 -51.08 -2.31 15.89
N SER A 218 -51.57 -2.94 16.98
CA SER A 218 -52.86 -2.56 17.58
C SER A 218 -52.76 -2.01 19.01
N TRP A 219 -51.65 -2.25 19.72
CA TRP A 219 -51.55 -1.90 21.15
C TRP A 219 -51.47 -0.38 21.41
N TYR A 220 -50.91 0.42 20.49
CA TYR A 220 -50.90 1.90 20.58
C TYR A 220 -52.29 2.53 20.41
N LYS A 221 -53.28 1.79 19.87
CA LYS A 221 -54.67 2.24 19.82
C LYS A 221 -55.42 2.02 21.14
N SER A 222 -54.83 1.30 22.09
CA SER A 222 -55.49 1.11 23.39
C SER A 222 -55.64 2.45 24.13
N ARG A 223 -56.81 2.67 24.75
CA ARG A 223 -57.06 3.86 25.57
C ARG A 223 -55.99 4.05 26.65
N LYS A 224 -55.40 2.96 27.16
CA LYS A 224 -54.35 2.97 28.18
C LYS A 224 -53.05 3.60 27.66
N VAL A 225 -52.62 3.27 26.45
CA VAL A 225 -51.40 3.87 25.85
C VAL A 225 -51.63 5.33 25.48
N LYS A 226 -52.81 5.67 24.95
CA LYS A 226 -53.18 7.07 24.70
C LYS A 226 -53.20 7.90 25.97
N PHE A 227 -53.78 7.37 27.06
CA PHE A 227 -53.77 8.04 28.37
C PHE A 227 -52.35 8.17 28.92
N LEU A 228 -51.53 7.13 28.79
CA LEU A 228 -50.13 7.16 29.22
C LEU A 228 -49.32 8.20 28.45
N LEU A 229 -49.48 8.30 27.12
CA LEU A 229 -48.84 9.36 26.33
C LEU A 229 -49.37 10.75 26.69
N LEU A 230 -50.69 10.88 26.96
CA LEU A 230 -51.32 12.15 27.31
C LEU A 230 -50.86 12.68 28.68
N VAL A 231 -50.44 11.80 29.59
CA VAL A 231 -49.86 12.19 30.89
C VAL A 231 -48.34 12.30 30.82
N ALA A 232 -47.68 11.37 30.12
CA ALA A 232 -46.23 11.32 30.03
C ALA A 232 -45.66 12.52 29.26
N VAL A 233 -46.21 12.87 28.10
CA VAL A 233 -45.68 13.97 27.28
C VAL A 233 -45.69 15.32 28.04
N PRO A 234 -46.79 15.75 28.67
CA PRO A 234 -46.78 16.95 29.50
C PRO A 234 -45.85 16.85 30.71
N ALA A 235 -45.74 15.68 31.35
CA ALA A 235 -44.83 15.48 32.47
C ALA A 235 -43.36 15.60 32.06
N THR A 236 -42.99 15.10 30.88
CA THR A 236 -41.63 15.23 30.32
C THR A 236 -41.34 16.67 29.91
N ILE A 237 -42.30 17.37 29.30
CA ILE A 237 -42.17 18.80 28.96
C ILE A 237 -42.01 19.62 30.25
N TYR A 238 -42.83 19.36 31.27
CA TYR A 238 -42.72 19.99 32.58
C TYR A 238 -41.33 19.78 33.19
N GLN A 239 -40.82 18.54 33.21
CA GLN A 239 -39.47 18.26 33.70
C GLN A 239 -38.38 18.94 32.88
N ALA A 240 -38.48 18.96 31.55
CA ALA A 240 -37.51 19.64 30.69
C ALA A 240 -37.47 21.15 30.95
N VAL A 241 -38.63 21.76 31.23
CA VAL A 241 -38.75 23.17 31.61
C VAL A 241 -38.18 23.42 33.01
N VAL A 242 -38.53 22.60 34.00
CA VAL A 242 -38.08 22.75 35.39
C VAL A 242 -36.58 22.50 35.56
N MET A 243 -36.02 21.55 34.80
CA MET A 243 -34.58 21.23 34.85
C MET A 243 -33.73 22.14 33.93
N GLY A 244 -34.34 23.10 33.23
CA GLY A 244 -33.62 24.05 32.36
C GLY A 244 -33.19 23.48 31.00
N PHE A 245 -33.57 22.25 30.64
CA PHE A 245 -33.26 21.67 29.32
C PHE A 245 -33.99 22.38 28.17
N ALA A 246 -35.10 23.06 28.46
CA ALA A 246 -35.85 23.83 27.47
C ALA A 246 -35.38 25.29 27.31
N ASP A 247 -34.36 25.72 28.06
CA ASP A 247 -33.87 27.11 28.06
C ASP A 247 -33.55 27.68 26.66
N PRO A 248 -32.84 26.96 25.76
CA PRO A 248 -32.55 27.47 24.40
C PRO A 248 -33.80 27.74 23.55
N LEU A 249 -34.89 27.05 23.87
CA LEU A 249 -36.19 27.20 23.19
C LEU A 249 -37.00 28.35 23.82
N LEU A 250 -36.94 28.48 25.14
CA LEU A 250 -37.60 29.55 25.91
C LEU A 250 -36.96 30.92 25.67
N GLU A 251 -35.65 30.99 25.45
CA GLU A 251 -34.94 32.24 25.12
C GLU A 251 -35.42 32.88 23.82
N LYS A 252 -36.03 32.11 22.92
CA LYS A 252 -36.65 32.63 21.69
C LYS A 252 -38.01 33.29 21.93
N ILE A 253 -38.59 33.16 23.12
CA ILE A 253 -39.88 33.73 23.50
C ILE A 253 -39.64 34.77 24.62
N PRO A 254 -39.63 36.07 24.31
CA PRO A 254 -39.33 37.13 25.27
C PRO A 254 -40.22 37.05 26.52
N GLY A 255 -39.62 37.08 27.70
CA GLY A 255 -40.35 37.06 28.97
C GLY A 255 -40.80 35.68 29.47
N SER A 256 -40.60 34.61 28.69
CA SER A 256 -41.07 33.27 29.07
C SER A 256 -40.22 32.64 30.18
N LYS A 257 -38.91 32.88 30.16
CA LYS A 257 -37.95 32.38 31.15
C LYS A 257 -38.21 32.99 32.53
N GLU A 258 -38.45 34.30 32.61
CA GLU A 258 -38.78 34.97 33.88
C GLU A 258 -40.12 34.49 34.43
N LYS A 259 -41.14 34.31 33.56
CA LYS A 259 -42.46 33.80 33.98
C LYS A 259 -42.39 32.38 34.52
N ILE A 260 -41.59 31.51 33.91
CA ILE A 260 -41.41 30.13 34.38
C ILE A 260 -40.62 30.08 35.69
N LYS A 261 -39.58 30.90 35.85
CA LYS A 261 -38.84 31.03 37.11
C LYS A 261 -39.72 31.57 38.24
N ALA A 262 -40.63 32.50 37.94
CA ALA A 262 -41.57 33.05 38.92
C ALA A 262 -42.59 32.03 39.46
N LEU A 263 -42.81 30.92 38.75
CA LEU A 263 -43.75 29.86 39.17
C LEU A 263 -43.19 28.89 40.21
N ASP A 264 -41.90 28.99 40.58
CA ASP A 264 -41.22 28.16 41.60
C ASP A 264 -41.57 26.65 41.48
N LEU A 265 -41.53 26.14 40.25
CA LEU A 265 -41.95 24.78 39.95
C LEU A 265 -40.93 23.76 40.49
N LYS A 266 -41.38 22.85 41.35
CA LYS A 266 -40.52 21.82 41.96
C LYS A 266 -40.39 20.60 41.03
N PRO A 267 -39.18 20.02 40.88
CA PRO A 267 -39.00 18.83 40.07
C PRO A 267 -39.75 17.62 40.66
N LEU A 268 -40.36 16.82 39.80
CA LEU A 268 -40.99 15.55 40.20
C LEU A 268 -39.93 14.58 40.76
N PRO A 269 -40.21 13.79 41.81
CA PRO A 269 -39.27 12.83 42.39
C PRO A 269 -38.99 11.67 41.39
N VAL A 270 -37.77 11.63 40.84
CA VAL A 270 -37.41 10.87 39.63
C VAL A 270 -37.01 9.40 39.87
N ASN A 271 -36.82 8.99 41.12
CA ASN A 271 -36.20 7.69 41.46
C ASN A 271 -37.01 6.45 41.01
N LYS A 272 -38.31 6.58 40.72
CA LYS A 272 -39.10 5.52 40.07
C LYS A 272 -39.46 5.81 38.61
N LEU A 273 -39.28 7.06 38.15
CA LEU A 273 -39.69 7.50 36.82
C LEU A 273 -38.65 7.17 35.74
N ALA A 274 -37.36 7.12 36.08
CA ALA A 274 -36.28 6.89 35.09
C ALA A 274 -36.52 5.65 34.21
N ARG A 275 -36.99 4.53 34.79
CA ARG A 275 -37.31 3.30 34.05
C ARG A 275 -38.49 3.45 33.09
N TYR A 276 -39.50 4.23 33.49
CA TYR A 276 -40.64 4.56 32.63
C TYR A 276 -40.31 5.64 31.60
N ILE A 277 -39.37 6.54 31.89
CA ILE A 277 -38.87 7.55 30.94
C ILE A 277 -38.12 6.89 29.81
N PHE A 278 -37.19 5.95 30.07
CA PHE A 278 -36.49 5.24 29.00
C PHE A 278 -37.45 4.40 28.14
N MET A 279 -38.40 3.71 28.77
CA MET A 279 -39.42 2.95 28.04
C MET A 279 -40.38 3.87 27.24
N ALA A 280 -40.74 5.03 27.79
CA ALA A 280 -41.55 6.03 27.09
C ALA A 280 -40.76 6.73 25.97
N GLN A 281 -39.45 6.92 26.13
CA GLN A 281 -38.57 7.47 25.11
C GLN A 281 -38.51 6.52 23.91
N ASP A 282 -38.26 5.23 24.14
CA ASP A 282 -38.26 4.22 23.06
C ASP A 282 -39.63 4.11 22.38
N MET A 283 -40.73 4.24 23.14
CA MET A 283 -42.09 4.24 22.59
C MET A 283 -42.47 5.54 21.87
N ALA A 284 -41.91 6.68 22.27
CA ALA A 284 -42.21 7.99 21.71
C ALA A 284 -41.34 8.31 20.49
N MET A 285 -40.13 7.75 20.38
CA MET A 285 -39.22 8.03 19.26
C MET A 285 -39.86 7.80 17.88
N PRO A 286 -40.61 6.72 17.60
CA PRO A 286 -41.32 6.55 16.32
C PRO A 286 -42.35 7.66 16.05
N LEU A 287 -43.06 8.12 17.08
CA LEU A 287 -44.03 9.22 16.97
C LEU A 287 -43.33 10.56 16.77
N ILE A 288 -42.20 10.78 17.46
CA ILE A 288 -41.34 11.96 17.29
C ILE A 288 -40.80 11.98 15.86
N TYR A 289 -40.28 10.87 15.32
CA TYR A 289 -39.84 10.79 13.92
C TYR A 289 -40.98 11.08 12.94
N SER A 290 -42.18 10.54 13.19
CA SER A 290 -43.36 10.82 12.34
C SER A 290 -43.86 12.26 12.44
N GLY A 291 -43.68 12.89 13.61
CA GLY A 291 -44.04 14.29 13.86
C GLY A 291 -43.01 15.23 13.24
N VAL A 292 -41.72 14.92 13.39
CA VAL A 292 -40.60 15.59 12.75
C VAL A 292 -40.79 15.57 11.23
N ALA A 293 -41.10 14.42 10.63
CA ALA A 293 -41.35 14.31 9.19
C ALA A 293 -42.54 15.15 8.67
N LYS A 294 -43.36 15.73 9.55
CA LYS A 294 -44.46 16.65 9.21
C LYS A 294 -44.14 18.12 9.49
N LEU A 295 -43.01 18.42 10.13
CA LEU A 295 -42.57 19.79 10.36
C LEU A 295 -42.10 20.43 9.05
N PRO A 296 -42.12 21.76 8.90
CA PRO A 296 -41.47 22.42 7.78
C PRO A 296 -39.98 22.04 7.66
N GLU A 297 -39.45 21.94 6.43
CA GLU A 297 -38.06 21.55 6.12
C GLU A 297 -36.97 22.16 7.04
N PRO A 298 -37.02 23.47 7.38
CA PRO A 298 -36.02 24.09 8.25
C PRO A 298 -35.98 23.48 9.66
N ILE A 299 -37.12 22.99 10.15
CA ILE A 299 -37.23 22.35 11.46
C ILE A 299 -36.90 20.86 11.35
N GLN A 300 -37.25 20.22 10.23
CA GLN A 300 -36.81 18.84 9.95
C GLN A 300 -35.30 18.71 9.95
N ALA A 301 -34.58 19.64 9.29
CA ALA A 301 -33.12 19.65 9.26
C ALA A 301 -32.49 19.76 10.66
N TYR A 302 -33.17 20.41 11.60
CA TYR A 302 -32.73 20.49 13.00
C TYR A 302 -32.87 19.16 13.75
N PHE A 303 -33.85 18.34 13.37
CA PHE A 303 -34.17 17.05 13.99
C PHE A 303 -33.75 15.84 13.18
N SER A 304 -33.27 16.02 11.95
CA SER A 304 -32.60 14.98 11.18
C SER A 304 -31.29 14.70 11.89
N MET A 305 -31.37 13.87 12.93
CA MET A 305 -30.22 13.27 13.57
C MET A 305 -29.38 12.71 12.45
N LEU A 306 -28.16 13.21 12.32
CA LEU A 306 -27.10 12.55 11.57
C LEU A 306 -27.14 11.08 11.99
N GLN A 307 -27.65 10.21 11.12
CA GLN A 307 -27.83 8.80 11.43
C GLN A 307 -26.48 8.14 11.29
N LEU A 308 -25.73 8.11 12.38
CA LEU A 308 -24.53 7.29 12.46
C LEU A 308 -24.96 5.82 12.35
N PRO A 309 -24.21 4.98 11.61
CA PRO A 309 -24.49 3.55 11.58
C PRO A 309 -24.51 2.95 12.99
N GLU A 310 -25.37 1.97 13.21
CA GLU A 310 -25.48 1.30 14.52
C GLU A 310 -24.12 0.71 14.94
N GLY A 311 -23.74 0.94 16.20
CA GLY A 311 -22.48 0.45 16.78
C GLY A 311 -21.25 1.33 16.52
N VAL A 312 -21.40 2.48 15.84
CA VAL A 312 -20.32 3.45 15.68
C VAL A 312 -20.33 4.41 16.86
N GLU A 313 -19.32 4.29 17.71
CA GLU A 313 -19.02 5.29 18.74
C GLU A 313 -18.09 6.35 18.14
N LEU A 314 -18.42 7.62 18.30
CA LEU A 314 -17.58 8.76 17.93
C LEU A 314 -17.36 9.64 19.16
N LEU A 315 -16.27 10.40 19.18
CA LEU A 315 -16.05 11.38 20.24
C LEU A 315 -17.18 12.44 20.21
N PRO A 316 -17.70 12.90 21.36
CA PRO A 316 -18.80 13.85 21.40
C PRO A 316 -18.57 15.11 20.56
N ASN A 317 -17.36 15.67 20.60
CA ASN A 317 -16.98 16.85 19.82
C ASN A 317 -17.02 16.59 18.31
N ASP A 318 -16.64 15.38 17.89
CA ASP A 318 -16.68 15.00 16.47
C ASP A 318 -18.13 14.87 15.99
N VAL A 319 -19.00 14.27 16.80
CA VAL A 319 -20.44 14.17 16.49
C VAL A 319 -21.07 15.56 16.34
N GLU A 320 -20.71 16.49 17.23
CA GLU A 320 -21.18 17.87 17.15
C GLU A 320 -20.69 18.57 15.88
N ASN A 321 -19.41 18.43 15.54
CA ASN A 321 -18.84 19.01 14.32
C ASN A 321 -19.46 18.41 13.04
N LEU A 322 -19.63 17.09 12.98
CA LEU A 322 -20.31 16.43 11.86
C LEU A 322 -21.75 16.95 11.71
N ARG A 323 -22.47 17.13 12.83
CA ARG A 323 -23.83 17.66 12.84
C ARG A 323 -23.86 19.12 12.38
N GLU A 324 -23.02 19.97 12.93
CA GLU A 324 -22.92 21.39 12.56
C GLU A 324 -22.72 21.53 11.05
N VAL A 325 -21.73 20.83 10.49
CA VAL A 325 -21.44 20.86 9.06
C VAL A 325 -22.61 20.33 8.24
N SER A 326 -23.22 19.20 8.60
CA SER A 326 -24.36 18.65 7.86
C SER A 326 -25.58 19.58 7.83
N SER A 327 -25.75 20.40 8.88
CA SER A 327 -26.88 21.33 9.03
C SER A 327 -26.62 22.74 8.48
N SER A 328 -25.39 23.02 8.03
CA SER A 328 -25.00 24.35 7.59
C SER A 328 -25.59 24.74 6.22
N ASP A 329 -25.96 26.02 6.06
CA ASP A 329 -26.58 26.53 4.82
C ASP A 329 -25.60 26.42 3.63
N LEU A 330 -26.06 25.80 2.54
CA LEU A 330 -25.31 25.64 1.30
C LEU A 330 -24.94 26.98 0.65
N LYS A 331 -25.65 28.06 0.96
CA LYS A 331 -25.30 29.42 0.50
C LYS A 331 -23.94 29.88 0.99
N GLY A 332 -23.46 29.35 2.12
CA GLY A 332 -22.11 29.59 2.64
C GLY A 332 -21.02 28.78 1.91
N GLY A 333 -21.42 27.97 0.93
CA GLY A 333 -20.58 27.00 0.24
C GLY A 333 -20.63 25.62 0.89
N VAL A 334 -20.06 24.64 0.19
CA VAL A 334 -19.89 23.27 0.66
C VAL A 334 -18.90 23.27 1.83
N ARG A 335 -19.38 22.75 2.96
CA ARG A 335 -18.59 22.44 4.15
C ARG A 335 -18.47 20.93 4.28
N VAL A 336 -17.32 20.49 4.77
CA VAL A 336 -17.03 19.08 5.03
C VAL A 336 -16.37 18.98 6.40
N ALA A 337 -16.74 17.97 7.16
CA ALA A 337 -16.09 17.57 8.41
C ALA A 337 -15.79 16.07 8.36
N SER A 338 -14.79 15.65 9.11
CA SER A 338 -14.46 14.24 9.29
C SER A 338 -14.37 13.85 10.75
N ALA A 339 -14.64 12.58 11.03
CA ALA A 339 -14.48 11.98 12.35
C ALA A 339 -13.79 10.62 12.24
N LEU A 340 -12.94 10.33 13.24
CA LEU A 340 -12.26 9.05 13.40
C LEU A 340 -12.88 8.31 14.60
N PRO A 341 -13.43 7.10 14.43
CA PRO A 341 -13.89 6.30 15.56
C PRO A 341 -12.74 5.97 16.53
N PRO A 342 -12.99 6.02 17.85
CA PRO A 342 -11.99 5.66 18.83
C PRO A 342 -11.64 4.16 18.72
N GLY A 343 -10.37 3.83 18.94
CA GLY A 343 -9.89 2.44 18.96
C GLY A 343 -9.51 1.83 17.60
N ASP A 344 -9.79 2.50 16.47
CA ASP A 344 -9.38 2.03 15.13
C ASP A 344 -8.08 2.69 14.63
N GLU A 345 -7.16 3.04 15.54
CA GLU A 345 -5.93 3.77 15.21
C GLU A 345 -4.97 3.00 14.29
N MET A 346 -5.10 1.67 14.23
CA MET A 346 -4.24 0.80 13.42
C MET A 346 -4.71 0.70 11.96
N ASN A 347 -6.03 0.79 11.72
CA ASN A 347 -6.65 0.64 10.41
C ASN A 347 -7.85 1.61 10.24
N PRO A 348 -7.63 2.92 10.36
CA PRO A 348 -8.69 3.88 10.57
C PRO A 348 -9.69 3.90 9.42
N GLY A 349 -10.98 3.86 9.76
CA GLY A 349 -12.07 4.30 8.89
C GLY A 349 -12.49 5.72 9.26
N PHE A 350 -12.84 6.54 8.27
CA PHE A 350 -13.27 7.92 8.53
C PHE A 350 -14.74 8.10 8.13
N TYR A 351 -15.49 8.77 8.99
CA TYR A 351 -16.83 9.26 8.67
C TYR A 351 -16.74 10.70 8.19
N ILE A 352 -17.48 11.02 7.14
CA ILE A 352 -17.40 12.30 6.45
C ILE A 352 -18.79 12.88 6.38
N ALA A 353 -18.99 14.05 6.98
CA ALA A 353 -20.25 14.78 6.89
C ALA A 353 -20.10 15.98 5.97
N SER A 354 -21.15 16.29 5.21
CA SER A 354 -21.19 17.47 4.36
C SER A 354 -22.62 18.00 4.19
N ASN A 355 -22.76 19.32 4.10
CA ASN A 355 -24.01 19.96 3.67
C ASN A 355 -24.25 19.85 2.15
N ALA A 356 -23.33 19.25 1.38
CA ALA A 356 -23.51 19.03 -0.04
C ALA A 356 -24.72 18.11 -0.33
N PRO A 357 -25.34 18.22 -1.52
CA PRO A 357 -26.39 17.31 -1.95
C PRO A 357 -25.96 15.84 -1.89
N SER A 358 -26.92 14.94 -1.65
CA SER A 358 -26.64 13.50 -1.74
C SER A 358 -26.19 13.13 -3.15
N GLY A 359 -25.25 12.19 -3.27
CA GLY A 359 -24.58 11.85 -4.54
C GLY A 359 -23.30 12.64 -4.81
N THR A 360 -22.97 13.63 -3.97
CA THR A 360 -21.68 14.33 -4.04
C THR A 360 -20.54 13.37 -3.70
N ASN A 361 -19.52 13.29 -4.56
CA ASN A 361 -18.35 12.45 -4.33
C ASN A 361 -17.17 13.28 -3.80
N PHE A 362 -16.53 12.84 -2.73
CA PHE A 362 -15.27 13.41 -2.26
C PHE A 362 -14.13 12.42 -2.44
N THR A 363 -12.94 12.91 -2.76
CA THR A 363 -11.72 12.11 -2.64
C THR A 363 -11.13 12.31 -1.26
N VAL A 364 -10.92 11.19 -0.59
CA VAL A 364 -10.41 11.09 0.78
C VAL A 364 -9.04 10.47 0.70
N ALA A 365 -8.01 11.27 0.88
CA ALA A 365 -6.63 10.84 0.85
C ALA A 365 -6.04 10.85 2.26
N LEU A 366 -5.46 9.73 2.68
CA LEU A 366 -4.68 9.66 3.90
C LEU A 366 -3.21 9.56 3.52
N ARG A 367 -2.42 10.54 3.96
CA ARG A 367 -0.99 10.63 3.64
C ARG A 367 -0.16 10.62 4.91
N GLY A 368 0.82 9.73 4.99
CA GLY A 368 1.78 9.75 6.08
C GLY A 368 2.72 10.94 5.95
N LYS A 369 2.92 11.68 7.03
CA LYS A 369 3.80 12.85 7.05
C LYS A 369 5.25 12.39 7.03
N GLU A 370 5.99 12.89 6.05
CA GLU A 370 7.38 12.51 5.80
C GLU A 370 8.25 12.67 7.06
N GLY A 371 9.08 11.67 7.33
CA GLY A 371 9.95 11.64 8.50
C GLY A 371 9.24 11.38 9.83
N THR A 372 7.94 11.09 9.86
CA THR A 372 7.23 10.75 11.11
C THR A 372 6.77 9.29 11.17
N LEU A 373 6.85 8.55 10.07
CA LEU A 373 6.39 7.17 10.03
C LEU A 373 7.50 6.22 10.53
N LEU A 374 7.15 5.30 11.42
CA LEU A 374 8.04 4.20 11.81
C LEU A 374 8.05 3.11 10.75
N ASN A 375 9.25 2.68 10.34
CA ASN A 375 9.45 1.57 9.39
C ASN A 375 8.86 1.81 7.99
N ALA A 376 8.49 3.04 7.64
CA ALA A 376 8.04 3.41 6.30
C ALA A 376 8.57 4.81 5.95
N THR A 377 8.97 5.01 4.70
CA THR A 377 9.43 6.31 4.19
C THR A 377 8.25 7.22 3.80
N GLY A 378 7.12 6.62 3.42
CA GLY A 378 5.89 7.31 3.10
C GLY A 378 4.68 6.37 3.11
N TYR A 379 3.50 6.97 3.08
CA TYR A 379 2.23 6.26 2.89
C TYR A 379 1.27 7.20 2.17
N GLU A 380 0.57 6.70 1.16
CA GLU A 380 -0.54 7.41 0.54
C GLU A 380 -1.58 6.40 0.08
N LYS A 381 -2.83 6.66 0.42
CA LYS A 381 -3.97 5.89 -0.10
C LYS A 381 -5.16 6.82 -0.26
N THR A 382 -5.93 6.61 -1.32
CA THR A 382 -7.06 7.48 -1.67
C THR A 382 -8.31 6.66 -1.93
N PHE A 383 -9.45 7.14 -1.45
CA PHE A 383 -10.76 6.57 -1.73
C PHE A 383 -11.71 7.64 -2.28
N SER A 384 -12.66 7.23 -3.14
CA SER A 384 -13.81 8.07 -3.50
C SER A 384 -14.95 7.71 -2.55
N VAL A 385 -15.50 8.70 -1.86
CA VAL A 385 -16.59 8.55 -0.90
C VAL A 385 -17.78 9.36 -1.37
N GLU A 386 -18.89 8.67 -1.61
CA GLU A 386 -20.17 9.29 -1.93
C GLU A 386 -20.90 9.68 -0.63
N ILE A 387 -21.44 10.89 -0.61
CA ILE A 387 -22.28 11.37 0.50
C ILE A 387 -23.72 10.93 0.27
N THR A 388 -24.29 10.21 1.23
CA THR A 388 -25.70 9.81 1.23
C THR A 388 -26.37 10.34 2.49
N LYS A 389 -27.38 11.20 2.33
CA LYS A 389 -28.05 11.87 3.47
C LYS A 389 -27.06 12.60 4.39
N HIS A 390 -26.16 13.39 3.80
CA HIS A 390 -25.13 14.19 4.49
C HIS A 390 -24.00 13.41 5.16
N LEU A 391 -23.97 12.07 5.06
CA LEU A 391 -22.92 11.24 5.63
C LEU A 391 -22.32 10.30 4.57
N GLY A 392 -21.00 10.16 4.59
CA GLY A 392 -20.26 9.16 3.84
C GLY A 392 -19.26 8.44 4.75
N SER A 393 -18.87 7.22 4.37
CA SER A 393 -17.86 6.44 5.11
C SER A 393 -16.73 6.07 4.17
N ALA A 394 -15.50 6.46 4.53
CA ALA A 394 -14.31 5.98 3.86
C ALA A 394 -14.05 4.52 4.27
N PRO A 395 -13.61 3.66 3.33
CA PRO A 395 -13.06 2.36 3.68
C PRO A 395 -11.89 2.47 4.65
N ARG A 396 -11.59 1.39 5.36
CA ARG A 396 -10.43 1.34 6.26
C ARG A 396 -9.13 1.55 5.49
N PHE A 397 -8.32 2.47 6.01
CA PHE A 397 -6.97 2.68 5.53
C PHE A 397 -6.05 1.59 6.10
N THR A 398 -5.39 0.87 5.20
CA THR A 398 -4.53 -0.28 5.50
C THR A 398 -3.35 -0.25 4.54
N SER A 399 -2.21 -0.78 5.01
CA SER A 399 -1.03 -1.01 4.17
C SER A 399 -1.28 -2.14 3.16
N GLU A 400 -0.37 -2.30 2.20
CA GLU A 400 -0.46 -3.42 1.24
C GLU A 400 -0.54 -4.77 1.97
N GLY A 401 -1.47 -5.63 1.52
CA GLY A 401 -1.75 -6.91 2.17
C GLY A 401 -2.60 -6.81 3.45
N GLY A 402 -3.25 -5.67 3.73
CA GLY A 402 -4.13 -5.51 4.89
C GLY A 402 -3.39 -5.36 6.22
N LYS A 403 -2.06 -5.15 6.18
CA LYS A 403 -1.25 -4.89 7.37
C LYS A 403 -1.67 -3.54 7.99
N PRO A 404 -1.49 -3.37 9.31
CA PRO A 404 -1.66 -2.09 9.98
C PRO A 404 -0.87 -0.97 9.34
N LEU A 405 -1.35 0.26 9.52
CA LEU A 405 -0.59 1.44 9.14
C LEU A 405 0.69 1.57 9.99
N PRO A 406 1.81 2.05 9.40
CA PRO A 406 2.96 2.52 10.15
C PRO A 406 2.55 3.47 11.28
N LYS A 407 3.15 3.35 12.45
CA LYS A 407 2.91 4.31 13.54
C LYS A 407 3.53 5.67 13.16
N GLY A 408 2.79 6.77 13.24
CA GLY A 408 3.30 8.09 12.88
C GLY A 408 2.23 9.18 12.72
N GLU A 409 2.63 10.35 12.20
CA GLU A 409 1.71 11.43 11.87
C GLU A 409 1.16 11.26 10.46
N TYR A 410 -0.14 11.49 10.28
CA TYR A 410 -0.85 11.38 9.03
C TYR A 410 -1.66 12.64 8.78
N ILE A 411 -1.75 13.05 7.52
CA ILE A 411 -2.56 14.15 7.04
C ILE A 411 -3.75 13.54 6.29
N LEU A 412 -4.95 13.79 6.80
CA LEU A 412 -6.20 13.49 6.11
C LEU A 412 -6.57 14.68 5.23
N LEU A 413 -6.69 14.42 3.94
CA LEU A 413 -7.09 15.39 2.93
C LEU A 413 -8.44 14.98 2.36
N ILE A 414 -9.43 15.87 2.44
CA ILE A 414 -10.72 15.69 1.76
C ILE A 414 -10.88 16.81 0.73
N TYR A 415 -10.99 16.43 -0.54
CA TYR A 415 -11.09 17.35 -1.67
C TYR A 415 -12.08 16.85 -2.71
N GLU A 416 -12.38 17.70 -3.68
CA GLU A 416 -13.31 17.41 -4.77
C GLU A 416 -12.87 16.21 -5.61
N SER A 417 -13.76 15.21 -5.76
CA SER A 417 -13.52 14.05 -6.63
C SER A 417 -13.65 14.41 -8.11
N ASP A 418 -12.84 13.79 -8.96
CA ASP A 418 -12.98 13.88 -10.43
C ASP A 418 -14.25 13.19 -10.94
N LYS A 419 -14.88 12.34 -10.13
CA LYS A 419 -16.03 11.52 -10.49
C LYS A 419 -17.33 12.10 -9.94
N GLN A 420 -17.64 13.35 -10.28
CA GLN A 420 -18.97 13.89 -10.00
C GLN A 420 -19.96 13.38 -11.05
N THR A 421 -21.02 12.71 -10.61
CA THR A 421 -22.11 12.28 -11.49
C THR A 421 -23.35 13.15 -11.35
N ASP A 422 -23.53 13.80 -10.20
CA ASP A 422 -24.70 14.62 -9.91
C ASP A 422 -24.48 16.10 -10.32
N GLN A 423 -25.43 16.66 -11.07
CA GLN A 423 -25.34 18.03 -11.57
C GLN A 423 -25.51 19.08 -10.48
N ALA A 424 -26.33 18.80 -9.46
CA ALA A 424 -26.50 19.71 -8.33
C ALA A 424 -25.23 19.73 -7.46
N ALA A 425 -24.58 18.58 -7.28
CA ALA A 425 -23.27 18.47 -6.62
C ALA A 425 -22.19 19.28 -7.36
N MET A 426 -22.09 19.13 -8.69
CA MET A 426 -21.14 19.91 -9.51
C MET A 426 -21.37 21.42 -9.36
N LYS A 427 -22.62 21.86 -9.39
CA LYS A 427 -22.98 23.28 -9.22
C LYS A 427 -22.59 23.78 -7.82
N ALA A 428 -22.94 23.04 -6.77
CA ALA A 428 -22.64 23.40 -5.40
C ALA A 428 -21.12 23.50 -5.13
N LEU A 429 -20.34 22.56 -5.66
CA LEU A 429 -18.88 22.57 -5.54
C LEU A 429 -18.26 23.75 -6.32
N ALA A 430 -18.78 24.07 -7.50
CA ALA A 430 -18.29 25.20 -8.31
C ALA A 430 -18.56 26.56 -7.64
N GLU A 431 -19.69 26.71 -6.94
CA GLU A 431 -20.07 27.92 -6.21
C GLU A 431 -19.37 28.04 -4.85
N SER A 432 -18.71 26.97 -4.38
CA SER A 432 -18.06 26.96 -3.07
C SER A 432 -16.80 27.82 -3.03
N PRO A 433 -16.55 28.56 -1.94
CA PRO A 433 -15.35 29.37 -1.80
C PRO A 433 -14.11 28.48 -1.81
N LYS A 434 -13.27 28.65 -2.83
CA LYS A 434 -12.03 27.89 -2.99
C LYS A 434 -11.04 28.34 -1.92
N ARG A 435 -10.78 27.48 -0.94
CA ARG A 435 -9.66 27.68 -0.01
C ARG A 435 -8.36 27.37 -0.76
N ALA A 436 -7.32 28.16 -0.50
CA ALA A 436 -5.99 27.87 -1.00
C ALA A 436 -5.60 26.47 -0.53
N ALA A 437 -5.48 25.56 -1.49
CA ALA A 437 -5.05 24.21 -1.22
C ALA A 437 -3.63 24.25 -0.64
N PRO A 438 -3.34 23.47 0.43
CA PRO A 438 -1.96 23.16 0.77
C PRO A 438 -1.23 22.63 -0.47
N MET A 439 0.09 22.85 -0.55
CA MET A 439 0.95 22.39 -1.67
C MET A 439 0.82 20.89 -2.01
N GLN A 440 0.17 20.11 -1.15
CA GLN A 440 -0.03 18.68 -1.26
C GLN A 440 -1.22 18.30 -2.17
N ILE A 441 -2.15 19.19 -2.47
CA ILE A 441 -3.36 18.83 -3.24
C ILE A 441 -3.09 18.97 -4.74
N PRO A 442 -3.65 18.09 -5.60
CA PRO A 442 -3.56 18.24 -7.04
C PRO A 442 -3.95 19.64 -7.53
N THR A 443 -3.13 20.22 -8.40
CA THR A 443 -3.35 21.56 -8.95
C THR A 443 -4.77 21.68 -9.53
N GLY A 444 -5.51 22.71 -9.10
CA GLY A 444 -6.87 22.97 -9.58
C GLY A 444 -7.99 22.36 -8.73
N LYS A 445 -7.67 21.62 -7.66
CA LYS A 445 -8.66 21.08 -6.71
C LYS A 445 -8.71 21.90 -5.43
N SER A 446 -9.90 21.98 -4.83
CA SER A 446 -10.13 22.67 -3.56
C SER A 446 -10.11 21.69 -2.39
N ALA A 447 -9.35 22.00 -1.35
CA ALA A 447 -9.40 21.29 -0.07
C ALA A 447 -10.62 21.73 0.74
N PHE A 448 -11.34 20.78 1.33
CA PHE A 448 -12.36 21.06 2.35
C PHE A 448 -11.84 20.78 3.75
N VAL A 449 -11.11 19.67 3.92
CA VAL A 449 -10.53 19.24 5.21
C VAL A 449 -9.05 18.93 5.05
N VAL A 450 -8.26 19.38 6.01
CA VAL A 450 -6.82 19.12 6.15
C VAL A 450 -6.54 18.91 7.64
N ASP A 451 -6.76 17.68 8.09
CA ASP A 451 -6.59 17.33 9.50
C ASP A 451 -5.32 16.50 9.69
N THR A 452 -4.67 16.63 10.86
CA THR A 452 -3.50 15.82 11.21
C THR A 452 -3.84 14.87 12.34
N PHE A 453 -3.60 13.58 12.12
CA PHE A 453 -3.82 12.52 13.09
C PHE A 453 -2.49 11.85 13.45
N PHE A 454 -2.36 11.41 14.69
CA PHE A 454 -1.33 10.45 15.07
C PHE A 454 -1.96 9.07 15.10
N LEU A 455 -1.47 8.14 14.27
CA LEU A 455 -2.03 6.81 14.11
C LEU A 455 -1.02 5.74 14.55
N GLY A 456 -1.53 4.55 14.90
CA GLY A 456 -0.71 3.42 15.36
C GLY A 456 -0.35 3.44 16.85
N GLY A 457 -1.15 4.08 17.72
CA GLY A 457 -0.97 4.13 19.17
C GLY A 457 -0.62 5.51 19.71
N LYS A 458 -0.12 5.58 20.95
CA LYS A 458 0.23 6.86 21.59
C LYS A 458 1.57 7.42 21.12
N LYS A 459 1.67 8.74 20.98
CA LYS A 459 2.93 9.47 20.73
C LYS A 459 3.74 9.56 22.03
N ASP A 460 4.48 8.50 22.33
CA ASP A 460 5.29 8.35 23.54
C ASP A 460 6.80 8.52 23.28
N ALA A 461 7.60 8.52 24.36
CA ALA A 461 9.06 8.62 24.28
C ALA A 461 9.67 7.45 23.48
N THR A 462 9.08 6.26 23.58
CA THR A 462 9.50 5.07 22.82
C THR A 462 9.34 5.27 21.32
N TYR A 463 8.22 5.84 20.86
CA TYR A 463 8.03 6.21 19.47
C TYR A 463 9.08 7.20 18.99
N LEU A 464 9.39 8.25 19.77
CA LEU A 464 10.39 9.25 19.37
C LEU A 464 11.80 8.65 19.26
N ALA A 465 12.18 7.75 20.18
CA ALA A 465 13.44 7.02 20.11
C ALA A 465 13.51 6.13 18.86
N LYS A 466 12.49 5.30 18.62
CA LYS A 466 12.42 4.44 17.42
C LYS A 466 12.42 5.24 16.13
N LEU A 467 11.77 6.41 16.12
CA LEU A 467 11.74 7.28 14.95
C LEU A 467 13.12 7.85 14.65
N LYS A 468 13.85 8.29 15.68
CA LYS A 468 15.22 8.77 15.53
C LYS A 468 16.15 7.67 15.00
N ASP A 469 16.03 6.45 15.51
CA ASP A 469 16.82 5.31 15.05
C ASP A 469 16.49 4.95 13.60
N TYR A 470 15.19 4.91 13.27
CA TYR A 470 14.73 4.68 11.90
C TYR A 470 15.25 5.76 10.94
N GLN A 471 15.10 7.05 11.27
CA GLN A 471 15.63 8.15 10.47
C GLN A 471 17.15 8.06 10.28
N THR A 472 17.89 7.64 11.32
CA THR A 472 19.34 7.45 11.24
C THR A 472 19.69 6.34 10.24
N ARG A 473 18.96 5.22 10.28
CA ARG A 473 19.11 4.12 9.31
C ARG A 473 18.75 4.56 7.89
N VAL A 474 17.64 5.28 7.71
CA VAL A 474 17.21 5.80 6.40
C VAL A 474 18.26 6.78 5.84
N ARG A 475 18.81 7.69 6.66
CA ARG A 475 19.88 8.60 6.23
C ARG A 475 21.16 7.86 5.86
N ALA A 476 21.56 6.86 6.65
CA ALA A 476 22.73 6.03 6.33
C ALA A 476 22.54 5.30 4.99
N ARG A 477 21.36 4.70 4.78
CA ARG A 477 20.98 4.06 3.51
C ARG A 477 20.98 5.05 2.35
N ALA A 478 20.37 6.23 2.53
CA ALA A 478 20.38 7.30 1.53
C ALA A 478 21.81 7.74 1.17
N GLY A 479 22.72 7.83 2.15
CA GLY A 479 24.13 8.12 1.91
C GLY A 479 24.80 7.07 1.02
N THR A 480 24.57 5.79 1.29
CA THR A 480 25.07 4.68 0.45
C THR A 480 24.48 4.73 -0.96
N GLU A 481 23.15 4.87 -1.10
CA GLU A 481 22.47 4.96 -2.39
C GLU A 481 22.96 6.18 -3.20
N ALA A 482 23.18 7.32 -2.55
CA ALA A 482 23.71 8.52 -3.20
C ALA A 482 25.14 8.32 -3.74
N LEU A 483 25.98 7.54 -3.04
CA LEU A 483 27.31 7.20 -3.52
C LEU A 483 27.25 6.26 -4.74
N GLU A 484 26.36 5.27 -4.74
CA GLU A 484 26.13 4.39 -5.90
C GLU A 484 25.63 5.19 -7.12
N LEU A 485 24.65 6.06 -6.91
CA LEU A 485 24.12 6.96 -7.94
C LEU A 485 25.20 7.90 -8.49
N LYS A 486 26.11 8.38 -7.63
CA LYS A 486 27.26 9.20 -8.05
C LYS A 486 28.18 8.42 -9.00
N GLU A 487 28.48 7.16 -8.69
CA GLU A 487 29.29 6.30 -9.56
C GLU A 487 28.60 6.06 -10.91
N LEU A 488 27.29 5.80 -10.91
CA LEU A 488 26.51 5.66 -12.13
C LEU A 488 26.49 6.96 -12.97
N ALA A 489 26.32 8.12 -12.34
CA ALA A 489 26.33 9.41 -13.03
C ALA A 489 27.69 9.71 -13.68
N LEU A 490 28.80 9.35 -13.01
CA LEU A 490 30.15 9.48 -13.57
C LEU A 490 30.38 8.51 -14.74
N LEU A 491 29.89 7.28 -14.65
CA LEU A 491 29.98 6.32 -15.74
C LEU A 491 29.16 6.78 -16.96
N LEU A 492 27.94 7.29 -16.75
CA LEU A 492 27.11 7.85 -17.82
C LEU A 492 27.80 8.99 -18.54
N GLU A 493 28.43 9.90 -17.80
CA GLU A 493 29.23 10.99 -18.36
C GLU A 493 30.41 10.48 -19.18
N GLU A 494 31.17 9.51 -18.66
CA GLU A 494 32.28 8.92 -19.39
C GLU A 494 31.82 8.27 -20.70
N VAL A 495 30.72 7.50 -20.65
CA VAL A 495 30.14 6.83 -21.82
C VAL A 495 29.65 7.85 -22.85
N ALA A 496 28.93 8.89 -22.43
CA ALA A 496 28.45 9.95 -23.31
C ALA A 496 29.61 10.71 -23.98
N ASN A 497 30.60 11.14 -23.20
CA ASN A 497 31.77 11.86 -23.70
C ASN A 497 32.60 11.01 -24.67
N LYS A 498 32.78 9.72 -24.36
CA LYS A 498 33.50 8.79 -25.22
C LYS A 498 32.74 8.57 -26.52
N SER A 499 31.41 8.46 -26.48
CA SER A 499 30.58 8.33 -27.68
C SER A 499 30.72 9.52 -28.59
N TYR A 500 30.54 10.71 -28.03
CA TYR A 500 30.67 11.96 -28.77
C TYR A 500 32.08 12.14 -29.36
N THR A 501 33.13 11.81 -28.59
CA THR A 501 34.51 11.87 -29.08
C THR A 501 34.74 10.91 -30.24
N LYS A 502 34.24 9.67 -30.15
CA LYS A 502 34.36 8.68 -31.23
C LYS A 502 33.56 9.09 -32.46
N PHE A 503 32.37 9.62 -32.26
CA PHE A 503 31.53 10.13 -33.32
C PHE A 503 32.21 11.29 -34.06
N THR A 504 32.69 12.31 -33.34
CA THR A 504 33.40 13.46 -33.93
C THR A 504 34.74 13.09 -34.57
N THR A 505 35.38 12.01 -34.14
CA THR A 505 36.60 11.49 -34.79
C THR A 505 36.26 10.78 -36.11
N TYR A 506 35.18 10.00 -36.15
CA TYR A 506 34.89 9.14 -37.30
C TYR A 506 33.93 9.78 -38.31
N SER A 507 33.05 10.70 -37.90
CA SER A 507 32.07 11.35 -38.78
C SER A 507 32.69 12.18 -39.92
N PRO A 508 33.85 12.85 -39.76
CA PRO A 508 34.50 13.55 -40.86
C PRO A 508 35.18 12.61 -41.87
N MET A 509 35.38 11.33 -41.52
CA MET A 509 35.98 10.36 -42.45
C MET A 509 35.04 10.12 -43.64
N PRO A 510 35.58 9.95 -44.86
CA PRO A 510 34.78 9.61 -46.02
C PRO A 510 33.88 8.39 -45.75
N PRO A 511 32.64 8.38 -46.26
CA PRO A 511 31.76 7.23 -46.11
C PRO A 511 32.37 6.02 -46.79
N GLY A 512 32.78 5.03 -46.00
CA GLY A 512 33.45 3.82 -46.49
C GLY A 512 33.55 2.72 -45.44
N PRO A 513 34.02 1.52 -45.85
CA PRO A 513 34.10 0.34 -44.97
C PRO A 513 34.91 0.58 -43.70
N GLN A 514 36.03 1.29 -43.78
CA GLN A 514 36.91 1.56 -42.64
C GLN A 514 36.19 2.34 -41.53
N ARG A 515 35.43 3.38 -41.88
CA ARG A 515 34.64 4.19 -40.92
C ARG A 515 33.63 3.31 -40.18
N LYS A 516 32.91 2.47 -40.91
CA LYS A 516 31.93 1.53 -40.36
C LYS A 516 32.58 0.49 -39.45
N THR A 517 33.71 -0.10 -39.88
CA THR A 517 34.42 -1.09 -39.06
C THR A 517 34.92 -0.49 -37.73
N LEU A 518 35.48 0.72 -37.75
CA LEU A 518 35.94 1.40 -36.54
C LEU A 518 34.77 1.75 -35.60
N TRP A 519 33.66 2.19 -36.15
CA TRP A 519 32.45 2.50 -35.38
C TRP A 519 31.79 1.24 -34.82
N ALA A 520 31.59 0.19 -35.62
CA ALA A 520 31.02 -1.08 -35.19
C ALA A 520 31.78 -1.69 -34.01
N LYS A 521 33.12 -1.61 -34.03
CA LYS A 521 33.96 -2.03 -32.90
C LYS A 521 33.64 -1.22 -31.64
N TYR A 522 33.55 0.10 -31.75
CA TYR A 522 33.20 0.96 -30.63
C TYR A 522 31.76 0.73 -30.14
N HIS A 523 30.80 0.61 -31.05
CA HIS A 523 29.39 0.34 -30.76
C HIS A 523 29.23 -0.97 -29.97
N ALA A 524 29.98 -2.03 -30.33
CA ALA A 524 29.99 -3.28 -29.57
C ALA A 524 30.53 -3.10 -28.14
N ASP A 525 31.55 -2.26 -27.94
CA ASP A 525 32.07 -1.93 -26.60
C ASP A 525 31.08 -1.07 -25.81
N TYR A 526 30.44 -0.09 -26.46
CA TYR A 526 29.38 0.73 -25.89
C TYR A 526 28.20 -0.14 -25.42
N ALA A 527 27.71 -1.05 -26.27
CA ALA A 527 26.57 -1.92 -25.97
C ALA A 527 26.82 -2.80 -24.73
N LYS A 528 28.07 -3.24 -24.50
CA LYS A 528 28.44 -3.97 -23.28
C LYS A 528 28.31 -3.10 -22.03
N ILE A 529 28.83 -1.87 -22.07
CA ILE A 529 28.79 -0.94 -20.93
C ILE A 529 27.34 -0.50 -20.66
N SER A 530 26.63 -0.11 -21.71
CA SER A 530 25.21 0.26 -21.66
C SER A 530 24.36 -0.88 -21.09
N GLY A 531 24.59 -2.12 -21.55
CA GLY A 531 23.92 -3.30 -21.00
C GLY A 531 24.18 -3.52 -19.50
N GLN A 532 25.38 -3.19 -19.01
CA GLN A 532 25.69 -3.25 -17.57
C GLN A 532 25.00 -2.15 -16.77
N ILE A 533 24.96 -0.93 -17.29
CA ILE A 533 24.21 0.19 -16.66
C ILE A 533 22.73 -0.18 -16.60
N LYS A 534 22.16 -0.66 -17.71
CA LYS A 534 20.77 -1.12 -17.78
C LYS A 534 20.48 -2.24 -16.80
N ALA A 535 21.34 -3.27 -16.74
CA ALA A 535 21.19 -4.38 -15.80
C ALA A 535 21.22 -3.91 -14.35
N THR A 536 22.03 -2.89 -14.05
CA THR A 536 22.13 -2.29 -12.73
C THR A 536 20.87 -1.51 -12.37
N LEU A 537 20.36 -0.70 -13.29
CA LEU A 537 19.09 0.03 -13.13
C LEU A 537 17.88 -0.92 -13.06
N SER A 538 17.91 -2.05 -13.77
CA SER A 538 16.80 -3.01 -13.80
C SER A 538 16.74 -3.92 -12.57
N LYS A 539 17.85 -4.10 -11.84
CA LYS A 539 17.84 -4.82 -10.55
C LYS A 539 16.94 -4.15 -9.51
N LEU A 540 16.62 -2.88 -9.72
CA LEU A 540 15.66 -2.12 -8.93
C LEU A 540 14.25 -2.44 -9.40
N THR A 541 13.75 -3.62 -8.99
CA THR A 541 12.37 -4.03 -9.23
C THR A 541 11.39 -2.94 -8.74
N PRO A 542 10.16 -2.85 -9.27
CA PRO A 542 9.16 -1.89 -8.80
C PRO A 542 8.92 -1.97 -7.28
N GLU A 543 9.09 -3.16 -6.70
CA GLU A 543 9.00 -3.40 -5.25
C GLU A 543 10.23 -2.85 -4.52
N ALA A 544 11.44 -3.13 -5.00
CA ALA A 544 12.67 -2.56 -4.45
C ALA A 544 12.66 -1.03 -4.53
N ARG A 545 12.06 -0.45 -5.58
CA ARG A 545 11.90 1.00 -5.76
C ARG A 545 11.08 1.66 -4.64
N LYS A 546 10.14 0.93 -4.01
CA LYS A 546 9.37 1.45 -2.86
C LYS A 546 10.23 1.59 -1.60
N GLU A 547 11.28 0.79 -1.49
CA GLU A 547 12.18 0.80 -0.33
C GLU A 547 13.39 1.71 -0.49
N LEU A 548 13.62 2.25 -1.70
CA LEU A 548 14.71 3.18 -1.95
C LEU A 548 14.53 4.44 -1.12
N ALA A 549 15.64 4.90 -0.55
CA ALA A 549 15.66 6.17 0.14
C ALA A 549 15.61 7.35 -0.85
N LEU A 550 16.07 7.15 -2.09
CA LEU A 550 16.22 8.21 -3.11
C LEU A 550 15.51 7.90 -4.45
N PRO A 551 14.20 7.56 -4.47
CA PRO A 551 13.51 7.09 -5.67
C PRO A 551 13.52 8.11 -6.82
N GLN A 552 13.48 9.41 -6.51
CA GLN A 552 13.52 10.48 -7.52
C GLN A 552 14.87 10.54 -8.26
N LEU A 553 15.99 10.32 -7.57
CA LEU A 553 17.32 10.34 -8.20
C LEU A 553 17.54 9.12 -9.10
N TYR A 554 17.01 7.96 -8.73
CA TYR A 554 17.02 6.79 -9.62
C TYR A 554 16.19 7.05 -10.88
N ALA A 555 15.01 7.65 -10.77
CA ALA A 555 14.21 8.02 -11.94
C ALA A 555 14.93 9.05 -12.84
N GLN A 556 15.62 10.03 -12.24
CA GLN A 556 16.47 10.97 -13.00
C GLN A 556 17.65 10.27 -13.67
N THR A 557 18.25 9.27 -13.03
CA THR A 557 19.34 8.47 -13.60
C THR A 557 18.86 7.63 -14.78
N GLU A 558 17.69 6.99 -14.66
CA GLU A 558 17.04 6.23 -15.74
C GLU A 558 16.76 7.13 -16.96
N LYS A 559 16.15 8.30 -16.73
CA LYS A 559 15.94 9.31 -17.79
C LYS A 559 17.25 9.77 -18.44
N THR A 560 18.31 9.98 -17.65
CA THR A 560 19.61 10.42 -18.16
C THR A 560 20.28 9.32 -19.01
N TYR A 561 20.13 8.06 -18.59
CA TYR A 561 20.55 6.89 -19.35
C TYR A 561 19.81 6.80 -20.69
N GLU A 562 18.48 6.96 -20.70
CA GLU A 562 17.68 6.94 -21.94
C GLU A 562 18.10 8.03 -22.94
N LEU A 563 18.38 9.24 -22.46
CA LEU A 563 18.90 10.33 -23.32
C LEU A 563 20.27 9.98 -23.91
N THR A 564 21.14 9.35 -23.11
CA THR A 564 22.48 8.91 -23.54
C THR A 564 22.38 7.83 -24.62
N GLU A 565 21.49 6.85 -24.44
CA GLU A 565 21.19 5.82 -25.45
C GLU A 565 20.64 6.44 -26.74
N ARG A 566 19.72 7.40 -26.63
CA ARG A 566 19.15 8.07 -27.80
C ARG A 566 20.21 8.82 -28.60
N LEU A 567 21.12 9.52 -27.92
CA LEU A 567 22.26 10.19 -28.55
C LEU A 567 23.15 9.17 -29.29
N HIS A 568 23.56 8.09 -28.61
CA HIS A 568 24.41 7.07 -29.23
C HIS A 568 23.75 6.40 -30.44
N GLN A 569 22.45 6.12 -30.37
CA GLN A 569 21.72 5.53 -31.49
C GLN A 569 21.64 6.50 -32.69
N ALA A 570 21.47 7.81 -32.45
CA ALA A 570 21.49 8.82 -33.50
C ALA A 570 22.88 8.92 -34.15
N GLU A 571 23.95 8.90 -33.35
CA GLU A 571 25.33 8.83 -33.84
C GLU A 571 25.56 7.58 -34.71
N ASN A 572 25.08 6.43 -34.25
CA ASN A 572 25.18 5.16 -34.96
C ASN A 572 24.46 5.20 -36.31
N ASP A 573 23.24 5.73 -36.33
CA ASP A 573 22.45 5.87 -37.55
C ASP A 573 23.14 6.79 -38.57
N VAL A 574 23.77 7.89 -38.14
CA VAL A 574 24.55 8.75 -39.02
C VAL A 574 25.74 8.02 -39.63
N ILE A 575 26.50 7.27 -38.83
CA ILE A 575 27.70 6.57 -39.33
C ILE A 575 27.33 5.40 -40.26
N GLU A 576 26.34 4.59 -39.89
CA GLU A 576 25.96 3.37 -40.61
C GLU A 576 25.07 3.64 -41.83
N LYS A 577 24.07 4.51 -41.69
CA LYS A 577 23.07 4.79 -42.74
C LYS A 577 23.44 6.01 -43.59
N GLY A 578 24.41 6.82 -43.17
CA GLY A 578 24.80 8.04 -43.88
C GLY A 578 23.79 9.18 -43.73
N GLY A 579 23.02 9.20 -42.64
CA GLY A 579 22.08 10.27 -42.33
C GLY A 579 22.76 11.61 -42.05
N ALA A 580 22.01 12.72 -42.12
CA ALA A 580 22.52 14.03 -41.73
C ALA A 580 22.79 14.08 -40.22
N ALA A 581 23.90 14.69 -39.81
CA ALA A 581 24.27 14.90 -38.39
C ALA A 581 23.43 15.98 -37.69
N ASN A 582 22.33 16.40 -38.31
CA ASN A 582 21.46 17.46 -37.79
C ASN A 582 20.85 17.01 -36.46
N GLY A 583 21.03 17.82 -35.41
CA GLY A 583 20.47 17.56 -34.09
C GLY A 583 21.36 16.76 -33.13
N ILE A 584 22.45 16.11 -33.57
CA ILE A 584 23.36 15.39 -32.65
C ILE A 584 23.97 16.34 -31.62
N ALA A 585 24.39 17.54 -32.04
CA ALA A 585 24.91 18.55 -31.11
C ALA A 585 23.86 18.99 -30.07
N GLY A 586 22.59 19.13 -30.48
CA GLY A 586 21.48 19.44 -29.58
C GLY A 586 21.24 18.33 -28.57
N MET A 587 21.19 17.07 -29.02
CA MET A 587 21.07 15.90 -28.14
C MET A 587 22.25 15.79 -27.16
N GLY A 588 23.47 16.10 -27.62
CA GLY A 588 24.66 16.17 -26.76
C GLY A 588 24.51 17.21 -25.66
N GLY A 589 23.96 18.39 -25.97
CA GLY A 589 23.65 19.43 -24.99
C GLY A 589 22.57 19.01 -23.98
N GLU A 590 21.52 18.32 -24.44
CA GLU A 590 20.48 17.75 -23.57
C GLU A 590 21.06 16.72 -22.59
N VAL A 591 21.90 15.79 -23.07
CA VAL A 591 22.58 14.78 -22.25
C VAL A 591 23.51 15.44 -21.22
N ALA A 592 24.33 16.39 -21.64
CA ALA A 592 25.23 17.11 -20.74
C ALA A 592 24.49 17.85 -19.63
N THR A 593 23.37 18.50 -19.96
CA THR A 593 22.50 19.19 -19.00
C THR A 593 21.89 18.20 -18.01
N ALA A 594 21.32 17.09 -18.49
CA ALA A 594 20.71 16.06 -17.64
C ALA A 594 21.73 15.45 -16.66
N ILE A 595 22.96 15.16 -17.12
CA ILE A 595 24.05 14.65 -16.27
C ILE A 595 24.46 15.68 -15.21
N SER A 596 24.56 16.96 -15.59
CA SER A 596 24.89 18.04 -14.65
C SER A 596 23.82 18.21 -13.56
N ASP A 597 22.55 18.19 -13.95
CA ASP A 597 21.42 18.28 -13.03
C ASP A 597 21.39 17.08 -12.07
N LEU A 598 21.57 15.86 -12.60
CA LEU A 598 21.65 14.64 -11.81
C LEU A 598 22.77 14.70 -10.78
N LYS A 599 23.98 15.08 -11.19
CA LYS A 599 25.12 15.25 -10.27
C LYS A 599 24.82 16.27 -9.19
N THR A 600 24.26 17.42 -9.56
CA THR A 600 23.90 18.48 -8.62
C THR A 600 22.91 17.98 -7.57
N ALA A 601 21.90 17.23 -8.00
CA ALA A 601 20.90 16.63 -7.12
C ALA A 601 21.53 15.58 -6.17
N ILE A 602 22.42 14.71 -6.68
CA ILE A 602 23.16 13.74 -5.87
C ILE A 602 24.05 14.45 -4.84
N PHE A 603 24.80 15.46 -5.24
CA PHE A 603 25.68 16.21 -4.32
C PHE A 603 24.91 16.94 -3.22
N LYS A 604 23.67 17.37 -3.49
CA LYS A 604 22.81 17.98 -2.48
C LYS A 604 22.40 16.99 -1.40
N VAL A 605 22.28 15.70 -1.71
CA VAL A 605 21.94 14.65 -0.74
C VAL A 605 23.17 14.21 0.07
N ILE A 606 24.36 14.23 -0.54
CA ILE A 606 25.61 13.86 0.12
C ILE A 606 26.08 14.92 1.14
N LYS A 607 25.76 16.20 0.89
CA LYS A 607 26.02 17.32 1.81
C LYS A 607 25.01 17.35 2.93
#